data_AF-A0A1I7DF36-F1
#
_entry.id   AF-A0A1I7DF36-F1
#
_cell.length_a   1.000
_cell.length_b   1.000
_cell.length_c   1.000
_cell.angle_alpha   90.00
_cell.angle_beta   90.00
_cell.angle_gamma   90.00
#
_symmetry.space_group_name_H-M   'P 1'
#
loop_
_entity.id
_entity.type
_entity.pdbx_description
1 polymer ?
#
loop_
_entity_poly.entity_id
_entity_poly.type
_entity_poly.pdbx_seq_one_letter_code
_entity_poly.pdbx_strand_id
1 'polypeptide(L)'
;MKLFVSQPGLSDTEYAQKIYNKPEGAAYFQLKKRVKDEFEELFLLLKPTCAKKENQLHIECSELLLKSELILARGIRAEGSKLLERGLKMAIKNGFHDLVLTIYSTAARFGICEVLNNNDLPELEIAIKSHLQLLVRKNYKNTEDHKESKNQYLKTMIQQLDHSRNSWLLIDDINQSIQHKEYETALYQVNEAEVIYSSQTNAKNELLIAKMSIRLAKREFSRLIDECTEALDTESLSQENAVTYSLNYWHALFHLDKTEEAYQILRKKLMKLDPSQQPKWSYLEAYINFKLGNLKTTLKLIHANQKSMKSIPDYFLGSKMLEIMVLFDQNDQDWLEYKIENLRKLISRYKFRASRRIHLAYQLFARLQKSLFKPEQCDFSRDPILLDLLQEKEGLEWNPNSFELIRYDSWIISNLKRQIS
;
A
#
# COMPACT_ATOMS: atom_id res chain seq x y z
N MET A 1 -30.58 -0.12 37.34
CA MET A 1 -30.12 -1.32 36.60
C MET A 1 -31.12 -1.85 35.56
N LYS A 2 -32.37 -2.20 35.91
CA LYS A 2 -33.33 -2.84 34.99
C LYS A 2 -33.45 -2.14 33.63
N LEU A 3 -33.57 -0.81 33.61
CA LEU A 3 -33.68 -0.01 32.38
C LEU A 3 -32.42 -0.08 31.49
N PHE A 4 -31.21 -0.06 32.09
CA PHE A 4 -29.93 -0.19 31.37
C PHE A 4 -29.71 -1.59 30.79
N VAL A 5 -30.39 -2.61 31.34
CA VAL A 5 -30.30 -4.01 30.89
C VAL A 5 -31.35 -4.30 29.81
N SER A 6 -32.57 -3.77 29.97
CA SER A 6 -33.69 -4.09 29.08
C SER A 6 -33.77 -3.23 27.82
N GLN A 7 -33.15 -2.03 27.82
CA GLN A 7 -33.13 -1.13 26.66
C GLN A 7 -31.71 -0.56 26.46
N PRO A 8 -30.75 -1.36 25.99
CA PRO A 8 -29.41 -0.89 25.68
C PRO A 8 -29.41 0.03 24.45
N GLY A 9 -28.61 1.10 24.46
CA GLY A 9 -28.37 1.96 23.29
C GLY A 9 -29.06 3.33 23.28
N LEU A 10 -29.75 3.71 24.36
CA LEU A 10 -30.29 5.06 24.51
C LEU A 10 -29.17 6.06 24.85
N SER A 11 -29.35 7.32 24.48
CA SER A 11 -28.42 8.38 24.88
C SER A 11 -28.51 8.67 26.38
N ASP A 12 -27.46 9.25 26.95
CA ASP A 12 -27.44 9.64 28.37
C ASP A 12 -28.61 10.59 28.71
N THR A 13 -29.03 11.41 27.76
CA THR A 13 -30.12 12.37 27.90
C THR A 13 -31.48 11.69 27.88
N GLU A 14 -31.63 10.65 27.07
CA GLU A 14 -32.82 9.79 27.04
C GLU A 14 -32.94 8.93 28.31
N TYR A 15 -31.82 8.44 28.84
CA TYR A 15 -31.80 7.73 30.12
C TYR A 15 -32.13 8.66 31.29
N ALA A 16 -31.53 9.86 31.34
CA ALA A 16 -31.85 10.86 32.35
C ALA A 16 -33.33 11.24 32.31
N GLN A 17 -33.87 11.43 31.10
CA GLN A 17 -35.28 11.75 30.90
C GLN A 17 -36.19 10.60 31.35
N LYS A 18 -35.88 9.34 31.03
CA LYS A 18 -36.70 8.19 31.43
C LYS A 18 -36.63 7.86 32.93
N ILE A 19 -35.52 8.18 33.60
CA ILE A 19 -35.31 7.84 35.02
C ILE A 19 -35.76 8.98 35.94
N TYR A 20 -35.48 10.23 35.56
CA TYR A 20 -35.67 11.41 36.40
C TYR A 20 -36.68 12.42 35.83
N ASN A 21 -37.26 12.18 34.65
CA ASN A 21 -38.13 13.12 33.92
C ASN A 21 -37.48 14.50 33.69
N LYS A 22 -36.15 14.53 33.65
CA LYS A 22 -35.34 15.73 33.51
C LYS A 22 -34.13 15.44 32.61
N PRO A 23 -33.58 16.46 31.93
CA PRO A 23 -32.33 16.32 31.19
C PRO A 23 -31.16 16.01 32.14
N GLU A 24 -30.01 15.66 31.56
CA GLU A 24 -28.81 15.28 32.31
C GLU A 24 -28.46 16.28 33.42
N GLY A 25 -28.38 15.78 34.64
CA GLY A 25 -28.04 16.56 35.83
C GLY A 25 -27.21 15.76 36.81
N ALA A 26 -26.77 16.40 37.89
CA ALA A 26 -25.86 15.80 38.88
C ALA A 26 -26.35 14.46 39.46
N ALA A 27 -27.68 14.29 39.62
CA ALA A 27 -28.28 13.06 40.10
C ALA A 27 -28.09 11.87 39.13
N TYR A 28 -28.23 12.11 37.82
CA TYR A 28 -28.00 11.08 36.79
C TYR A 28 -26.51 10.71 36.72
N PHE A 29 -25.62 11.69 36.84
CA PHE A 29 -24.18 11.44 36.90
C PHE A 29 -23.79 10.52 38.08
N GLN A 30 -24.33 10.77 39.27
CA GLN A 30 -24.08 9.93 40.45
C GLN A 30 -24.66 8.52 40.29
N LEU A 31 -25.83 8.38 39.66
CA LEU A 31 -26.41 7.08 39.34
C LEU A 31 -25.53 6.31 38.36
N LYS A 32 -25.06 6.98 37.29
CA LYS A 32 -24.15 6.39 36.29
C LYS A 32 -22.85 5.91 36.94
N LYS A 33 -22.29 6.71 37.86
CA LYS A 33 -21.11 6.33 38.66
C LYS A 33 -21.39 5.10 39.53
N ARG A 34 -22.49 5.09 40.30
CA ARG A 34 -22.84 3.93 41.14
C ARG A 34 -23.06 2.66 40.32
N VAL A 35 -23.76 2.77 39.18
CA VAL A 35 -23.99 1.63 38.29
C VAL A 35 -22.67 1.09 37.74
N LYS A 36 -21.73 1.98 37.38
CA LYS A 36 -20.36 1.58 37.00
C LYS A 36 -19.66 0.83 38.13
N ASP A 37 -19.67 1.37 39.35
CA ASP A 37 -19.02 0.79 40.51
C ASP A 37 -19.60 -0.61 40.83
N GLU A 38 -20.93 -0.77 40.75
CA GLU A 38 -21.63 -2.07 40.92
C GLU A 38 -21.24 -3.09 39.84
N PHE A 39 -21.03 -2.66 38.58
CA PHE A 39 -20.50 -3.55 37.55
C PHE A 39 -19.05 -3.95 37.83
N GLU A 40 -18.21 -3.01 38.29
CA GLU A 40 -16.82 -3.30 38.66
C GLU A 40 -16.72 -4.29 39.83
N GLU A 41 -17.62 -4.21 40.82
CA GLU A 41 -17.71 -5.18 41.93
C GLU A 41 -18.14 -6.58 41.46
N LEU A 42 -19.08 -6.70 40.52
CA LEU A 42 -19.45 -7.98 39.92
C LEU A 42 -18.28 -8.64 39.17
N PHE A 43 -17.37 -7.84 38.60
CA PHE A 43 -16.15 -8.36 37.97
C PHE A 43 -15.11 -8.87 39.00
N LEU A 44 -15.06 -8.30 40.21
CA LEU A 44 -14.14 -8.76 41.27
C LEU A 44 -14.46 -10.20 41.74
N LEU A 45 -15.72 -10.62 41.66
CA LEU A 45 -16.15 -11.99 41.97
C LEU A 45 -15.66 -13.04 40.96
N LEU A 46 -15.10 -12.62 39.81
CA LEU A 46 -14.54 -13.50 38.79
C LEU A 46 -13.03 -13.73 38.93
N LYS A 47 -12.33 -13.06 39.86
CA LYS A 47 -10.87 -13.19 39.99
C LYS A 47 -10.47 -14.55 40.56
N PRO A 48 -9.83 -15.43 39.78
CA PRO A 48 -9.21 -16.62 40.34
C PRO A 48 -7.87 -16.24 40.97
N THR A 49 -7.54 -16.84 42.10
CA THR A 49 -6.18 -16.84 42.67
C THR A 49 -5.27 -17.66 41.74
N CYS A 50 -4.81 -17.06 40.64
CA CYS A 50 -4.02 -17.74 39.63
C CYS A 50 -2.53 -17.71 40.01
N ALA A 51 -1.88 -18.88 40.07
CA ALA A 51 -0.49 -19.00 40.51
C ALA A 51 0.57 -18.50 39.48
N LYS A 52 0.17 -18.23 38.24
CA LYS A 52 1.08 -17.81 37.15
C LYS A 52 0.76 -16.40 36.68
N LYS A 53 1.77 -15.52 36.73
CA LYS A 53 1.71 -14.10 36.35
C LYS A 53 1.18 -13.87 34.92
N GLU A 54 1.52 -14.75 33.98
CA GLU A 54 1.06 -14.67 32.58
C GLU A 54 -0.45 -14.89 32.45
N ASN A 55 -1.00 -15.92 33.10
CA ASN A 55 -2.43 -16.19 33.10
C ASN A 55 -3.21 -15.06 33.77
N GLN A 56 -2.66 -14.46 34.83
CA GLN A 56 -3.25 -13.31 35.47
C GLN A 56 -3.35 -12.12 34.50
N LEU A 57 -2.28 -11.84 33.74
CA LEU A 57 -2.27 -10.77 32.74
C LEU A 57 -3.24 -11.07 31.57
N HIS A 58 -3.37 -12.33 31.15
CA HIS A 58 -4.34 -12.73 30.12
C HIS A 58 -5.79 -12.55 30.59
N ILE A 59 -6.08 -12.92 31.85
CA ILE A 59 -7.39 -12.69 32.49
C ILE A 59 -7.67 -11.19 32.60
N GLU A 60 -6.72 -10.40 33.09
CA GLU A 60 -6.86 -8.94 33.17
C GLU A 60 -7.13 -8.31 31.80
N CYS A 61 -6.53 -8.85 30.73
CA CYS A 61 -6.76 -8.38 29.36
C CYS A 61 -8.15 -8.75 28.86
N SER A 62 -8.58 -9.97 29.15
CA SER A 62 -9.92 -10.46 28.85
C SER A 62 -10.99 -9.67 29.62
N GLU A 63 -10.73 -9.31 30.88
CA GLU A 63 -11.62 -8.43 31.66
C GLU A 63 -11.75 -7.04 31.04
N LEU A 64 -10.66 -6.44 30.56
CA LEU A 64 -10.70 -5.14 29.88
C LEU A 64 -11.54 -5.22 28.60
N LEU A 65 -11.36 -6.28 27.81
CA LEU A 65 -12.18 -6.54 26.63
C LEU A 65 -13.66 -6.69 26.99
N LEU A 66 -14.01 -7.53 27.96
CA LEU A 66 -15.40 -7.73 28.39
C LEU A 66 -16.04 -6.46 28.95
N LYS A 67 -15.31 -5.69 29.76
CA LYS A 67 -15.75 -4.39 30.27
C LYS A 67 -16.02 -3.42 29.12
N SER A 68 -15.12 -3.38 28.14
CA SER A 68 -15.28 -2.53 26.96
C SER A 68 -16.51 -2.92 26.14
N GLU A 69 -16.72 -4.21 25.87
CA GLU A 69 -17.89 -4.71 25.13
C GLU A 69 -19.20 -4.34 25.82
N LEU A 70 -19.27 -4.51 27.15
CA LEU A 70 -20.45 -4.18 27.94
C LEU A 70 -20.76 -2.68 27.90
N ILE A 71 -19.72 -1.83 27.96
CA ILE A 71 -19.85 -0.37 27.93
C ILE A 71 -20.25 0.11 26.52
N LEU A 72 -19.67 -0.51 25.48
CA LEU A 72 -19.98 -0.22 24.08
C LEU A 72 -21.39 -0.66 23.69
N ALA A 73 -21.82 -1.85 24.12
CA ALA A 73 -23.18 -2.34 23.92
C ALA A 73 -24.24 -1.43 24.56
N ARG A 74 -23.85 -0.64 25.56
CA ARG A 74 -24.72 0.35 26.23
C ARG A 74 -24.66 1.75 25.63
N GLY A 75 -23.91 1.95 24.54
CA GLY A 75 -23.81 3.23 23.83
C GLY A 75 -22.76 4.20 24.37
N ILE A 76 -22.01 3.84 25.41
CA ILE A 76 -20.99 4.72 26.01
C ILE A 76 -19.67 4.56 25.23
N ARG A 77 -19.62 5.11 24.02
CA ARG A 77 -18.54 4.84 23.04
C ARG A 77 -17.15 5.28 23.48
N ALA A 78 -17.00 6.50 24.00
CA ALA A 78 -15.70 7.08 24.33
C ALA A 78 -14.98 6.36 25.50
N GLU A 79 -15.73 5.84 26.47
CA GLU A 79 -15.13 5.07 27.57
C GLU A 79 -14.86 3.63 27.15
N GLY A 80 -15.72 3.05 26.31
CA GLY A 80 -15.48 1.74 25.72
C GLY A 80 -14.26 1.70 24.80
N SER A 81 -14.04 2.75 23.99
CA SER A 81 -12.86 2.85 23.11
C SER A 81 -11.56 2.94 23.90
N LYS A 82 -11.48 3.75 24.97
CA LYS A 82 -10.31 3.82 25.86
C LYS A 82 -9.98 2.47 26.50
N LEU A 83 -10.99 1.71 26.91
CA LEU A 83 -10.79 0.39 27.50
C LEU A 83 -10.30 -0.64 26.46
N LEU A 84 -10.85 -0.60 25.23
CA LEU A 84 -10.34 -1.41 24.12
C LEU A 84 -8.88 -1.06 23.79
N GLU A 85 -8.53 0.22 23.71
CA GLU A 85 -7.16 0.66 23.41
C GLU A 85 -6.16 0.23 24.49
N ARG A 86 -6.56 0.33 25.77
CA ARG A 86 -5.76 -0.16 26.89
C ARG A 86 -5.61 -1.69 26.84
N GLY A 87 -6.68 -2.40 26.51
CA GLY A 87 -6.65 -3.85 26.27
C GLY A 87 -5.71 -4.21 25.13
N LEU A 88 -5.75 -3.48 24.02
CA LEU A 88 -4.93 -3.71 22.83
C LEU A 88 -3.44 -3.57 23.15
N LYS A 89 -3.07 -2.46 23.81
CA LYS A 89 -1.69 -2.22 24.27
C LYS A 89 -1.18 -3.34 25.18
N MET A 90 -2.04 -3.85 26.06
CA MET A 90 -1.69 -4.94 26.96
C MET A 90 -1.58 -6.29 26.23
N ALA A 91 -2.46 -6.56 25.28
CA ALA A 91 -2.44 -7.77 24.47
C ALA A 91 -1.18 -7.83 23.59
N ILE A 92 -0.83 -6.73 22.91
CA ILE A 92 0.39 -6.61 22.09
C ILE A 92 1.64 -6.79 22.96
N LYS A 93 1.74 -6.04 24.06
CA LYS A 93 2.92 -6.07 24.95
C LYS A 93 3.22 -7.47 25.50
N ASN A 94 2.19 -8.29 25.71
CA ASN A 94 2.33 -9.63 26.28
C ASN A 94 2.16 -10.75 25.25
N GLY A 95 2.00 -10.44 23.96
CA GLY A 95 1.89 -11.44 22.89
C GLY A 95 0.59 -12.26 22.88
N PHE A 96 -0.51 -11.72 23.41
CA PHE A 96 -1.83 -12.38 23.44
C PHE A 96 -2.57 -12.20 22.10
N HIS A 97 -2.08 -12.87 21.05
CA HIS A 97 -2.55 -12.69 19.68
C HIS A 97 -4.05 -12.99 19.48
N ASP A 98 -4.61 -13.94 20.22
CA ASP A 98 -6.05 -14.25 20.25
C ASP A 98 -6.89 -13.05 20.73
N LEU A 99 -6.44 -12.39 21.79
CA LEU A 99 -7.11 -11.20 22.33
C LEU A 99 -6.94 -9.99 21.43
N VAL A 100 -5.77 -9.85 20.78
CA VAL A 100 -5.54 -8.82 19.76
C VAL A 100 -6.64 -8.94 18.68
N LEU A 101 -6.78 -10.11 18.05
CA LEU A 101 -7.78 -10.35 17.00
C LEU A 101 -9.21 -10.07 17.47
N THR A 102 -9.52 -10.46 18.71
CA THR A 102 -10.87 -10.26 19.28
C THR A 102 -11.15 -8.78 19.53
N ILE A 103 -10.16 -8.01 20.02
CA ILE A 103 -10.26 -6.56 20.22
C ILE A 103 -10.49 -5.84 18.88
N TYR A 104 -9.75 -6.22 17.83
CA TYR A 104 -9.93 -5.70 16.48
C TYR A 104 -11.33 -5.99 15.93
N SER A 105 -11.80 -7.24 16.06
CA SER A 105 -13.16 -7.63 15.65
C SER A 105 -14.24 -6.85 16.39
N THR A 106 -14.05 -6.61 17.70
CA THR A 106 -15.00 -5.86 18.51
C THR A 106 -15.00 -4.38 18.17
N ALA A 107 -13.85 -3.75 17.94
CA ALA A 107 -13.76 -2.37 17.49
C ALA A 107 -14.47 -2.17 16.14
N ALA A 108 -14.27 -3.08 15.19
CA ALA A 108 -14.94 -3.07 13.89
C ALA A 108 -16.47 -3.22 14.04
N ARG A 109 -16.93 -4.19 14.85
CA ARG A 109 -18.36 -4.43 15.12
C ARG A 109 -19.08 -3.21 15.68
N PHE A 110 -18.43 -2.41 16.52
CA PHE A 110 -19.00 -1.20 17.11
C PHE A 110 -18.65 0.10 16.35
N GLY A 111 -17.93 0.01 15.23
CA GLY A 111 -17.58 1.16 14.38
C GLY A 111 -16.59 2.14 15.03
N ILE A 112 -15.62 1.64 15.80
CA ILE A 112 -14.67 2.45 16.57
C ILE A 112 -13.33 2.51 15.83
N CYS A 113 -13.18 3.54 14.99
CA CYS A 113 -11.94 3.74 14.22
C CYS A 113 -10.77 4.25 15.06
N GLU A 114 -11.03 4.82 16.24
CA GLU A 114 -10.01 5.43 17.12
C GLU A 114 -9.06 4.41 17.76
N VAL A 115 -9.52 3.16 17.90
CA VAL A 115 -8.72 2.04 18.44
C VAL A 115 -7.81 1.44 17.37
N LEU A 116 -8.08 1.72 16.10
CA LEU A 116 -7.46 1.12 14.93
C LEU A 116 -6.58 2.16 14.24
N ASN A 117 -5.33 2.29 14.65
CA ASN A 117 -4.41 3.19 13.95
C ASN A 117 -3.74 2.45 12.78
N ASN A 118 -3.50 3.15 11.67
CA ASN A 118 -2.81 2.55 10.50
C ASN A 118 -1.39 2.07 10.85
N ASN A 119 -0.83 2.54 11.95
CA ASN A 119 0.47 2.10 12.47
C ASN A 119 0.41 0.72 13.14
N ASP A 120 -0.77 0.21 13.49
CA ASP A 120 -0.95 -1.07 14.18
C ASP A 120 -1.23 -2.24 13.21
N LEU A 121 -1.31 -1.96 11.90
CA LEU A 121 -1.46 -2.93 10.80
C LEU A 121 -0.39 -4.04 10.81
N PRO A 122 0.92 -3.74 10.99
CA PRO A 122 1.95 -4.78 11.09
C PRO A 122 1.75 -5.71 12.29
N GLU A 123 1.29 -5.19 13.42
CA GLU A 123 1.03 -5.99 14.63
C GLU A 123 -0.21 -6.88 14.47
N LEU A 124 -1.23 -6.39 13.76
CA LEU A 124 -2.38 -7.20 13.37
C LEU A 124 -1.96 -8.33 12.42
N GLU A 125 -1.09 -8.06 11.45
CA GLU A 125 -0.55 -9.08 10.55
C GLU A 125 0.22 -10.16 11.32
N ILE A 126 1.08 -9.76 12.28
CA ILE A 126 1.80 -10.67 13.18
C ILE A 126 0.82 -11.49 14.02
N ALA A 127 -0.23 -10.87 14.58
CA ALA A 127 -1.24 -11.58 15.36
C ALA A 127 -2.02 -12.60 14.55
N ILE A 128 -2.40 -12.27 13.30
CA ILE A 128 -3.02 -13.21 12.36
C ILE A 128 -2.06 -14.37 12.07
N LYS A 129 -0.81 -14.08 11.69
CA LYS A 129 0.22 -15.11 11.41
C LYS A 129 0.46 -16.03 12.62
N SER A 130 0.64 -15.47 13.81
CA SER A 130 0.87 -16.21 15.05
C SER A 130 -0.35 -17.05 15.47
N HIS A 131 -1.56 -16.52 15.35
CA HIS A 131 -2.78 -17.26 15.67
C HIS A 131 -3.02 -18.42 14.70
N LEU A 132 -2.82 -18.20 13.40
CA LEU A 132 -2.85 -19.26 12.39
C LEU A 132 -1.79 -20.34 12.68
N GLN A 133 -0.55 -19.96 13.03
CA GLN A 133 0.49 -20.92 13.40
C GLN A 133 0.14 -21.74 14.65
N LEU A 134 -0.53 -21.15 15.65
CA LEU A 134 -1.01 -21.88 16.85
C LEU A 134 -2.12 -22.89 16.51
N LEU A 135 -3.07 -22.49 15.66
CA LEU A 135 -4.12 -23.38 15.15
C LEU A 135 -3.53 -24.55 14.35
N VAL A 136 -2.51 -24.27 13.54
CA VAL A 136 -1.76 -25.28 12.77
C VAL A 136 -1.02 -26.24 13.71
N ARG A 137 -0.26 -25.73 14.69
CA ARG A 137 0.52 -26.57 15.64
C ARG A 137 -0.36 -27.45 16.52
N LYS A 138 -1.52 -26.95 16.98
CA LYS A 138 -2.46 -27.74 17.79
C LYS A 138 -3.12 -28.86 16.99
N ASN A 139 -3.35 -28.68 15.70
CA ASN A 139 -3.98 -29.68 14.85
C ASN A 139 -3.00 -30.69 14.24
N TYR A 140 -1.74 -30.32 13.98
CA TYR A 140 -0.74 -31.26 13.49
C TYR A 140 -0.37 -32.34 14.54
N LYS A 141 -0.37 -32.01 15.84
CA LYS A 141 -0.12 -32.99 16.91
C LYS A 141 -1.21 -34.05 17.08
N ASN A 142 -2.40 -33.83 16.51
CA ASN A 142 -3.55 -34.73 16.65
C ASN A 142 -3.87 -35.51 15.36
N THR A 143 -2.95 -35.56 14.39
CA THR A 143 -3.17 -36.28 13.13
C THR A 143 -3.07 -37.81 13.25
N GLU A 144 -2.68 -38.35 14.39
CA GLU A 144 -2.62 -39.81 14.62
C GLU A 144 -3.88 -40.42 15.26
N ASP A 145 -4.82 -39.63 15.80
CA ASP A 145 -6.04 -40.19 16.39
C ASP A 145 -7.19 -40.24 15.38
N HIS A 146 -7.23 -41.36 14.66
CA HIS A 146 -8.37 -41.83 13.88
C HIS A 146 -9.55 -42.16 14.81
N LYS A 147 -10.51 -41.23 14.94
CA LYS A 147 -11.94 -41.54 15.11
C LYS A 147 -12.80 -40.29 14.88
N GLU A 148 -13.67 -40.39 13.88
CA GLU A 148 -14.84 -39.56 13.56
C GLU A 148 -14.94 -38.21 14.31
N SER A 149 -14.51 -37.10 13.69
CA SER A 149 -14.73 -35.77 14.26
C SER A 149 -15.77 -34.96 13.48
N LYS A 150 -16.77 -34.48 14.23
CA LYS A 150 -18.01 -33.78 13.85
C LYS A 150 -17.82 -32.45 13.07
N ASN A 151 -16.64 -32.13 12.55
CA ASN A 151 -16.31 -30.79 12.02
C ASN A 151 -15.66 -30.86 10.61
N GLN A 152 -16.37 -31.48 9.68
CA GLN A 152 -15.97 -31.59 8.27
C GLN A 152 -15.72 -30.21 7.63
N TYR A 153 -16.51 -29.19 7.98
CA TYR A 153 -16.36 -27.82 7.50
C TYR A 153 -15.03 -27.16 7.95
N LEU A 154 -14.61 -27.43 9.19
CA LEU A 154 -13.34 -26.93 9.72
C LEU A 154 -12.16 -27.62 9.04
N LYS A 155 -12.29 -28.91 8.71
CA LYS A 155 -11.28 -29.68 7.96
C LYS A 155 -11.14 -29.16 6.52
N THR A 156 -12.26 -28.86 5.86
CA THR A 156 -12.27 -28.23 4.52
C THR A 156 -11.64 -26.84 4.56
N MET A 157 -11.96 -26.00 5.56
CA MET A 157 -11.30 -24.70 5.74
C MET A 157 -9.80 -24.85 5.99
N ILE A 158 -9.38 -25.79 6.84
CA ILE A 158 -7.95 -26.03 7.12
C ILE A 158 -7.23 -26.52 5.86
N GLN A 159 -7.84 -27.40 5.06
CA GLN A 159 -7.26 -27.85 3.78
C GLN A 159 -7.18 -26.72 2.75
N GLN A 160 -8.19 -25.84 2.67
CA GLN A 160 -8.17 -24.63 1.85
C GLN A 160 -7.12 -23.62 2.35
N LEU A 161 -6.93 -23.51 3.66
CA LEU A 161 -5.89 -22.69 4.28
C LEU A 161 -4.49 -23.27 4.05
N ASP A 162 -4.30 -24.59 4.08
CA ASP A 162 -3.02 -25.24 3.81
C ASP A 162 -2.64 -25.18 2.33
N HIS A 163 -3.61 -25.36 1.42
CA HIS A 163 -3.40 -25.12 -0.02
C HIS A 163 -3.04 -23.67 -0.31
N SER A 164 -3.76 -22.72 0.31
CA SER A 164 -3.44 -21.31 0.15
C SER A 164 -2.12 -20.95 0.83
N ARG A 165 -1.75 -21.55 1.97
CA ARG A 165 -0.46 -21.34 2.65
C ARG A 165 0.75 -21.66 1.78
N ASN A 166 0.71 -22.77 1.03
CA ASN A 166 1.81 -23.12 0.13
C ASN A 166 1.89 -22.12 -1.05
N SER A 167 0.75 -21.64 -1.56
CA SER A 167 0.77 -20.59 -2.59
C SER A 167 1.22 -19.23 -2.04
N TRP A 168 0.84 -18.87 -0.81
CA TRP A 168 1.23 -17.60 -0.18
C TRP A 168 2.72 -17.56 0.15
N LEU A 169 3.28 -18.65 0.70
CA LEU A 169 4.72 -18.74 0.96
C LEU A 169 5.52 -18.64 -0.32
N LEU A 170 5.08 -19.32 -1.38
CA LEU A 170 5.75 -19.26 -2.68
C LEU A 170 5.66 -17.86 -3.31
N ILE A 171 4.49 -17.20 -3.24
CA ILE A 171 4.32 -15.81 -3.70
C ILE A 171 5.18 -14.85 -2.86
N ASP A 172 5.27 -15.06 -1.55
CA ASP A 172 6.11 -14.25 -0.65
C ASP A 172 7.60 -14.45 -0.99
N ASP A 173 8.05 -15.68 -1.21
CA ASP A 173 9.41 -15.99 -1.64
C ASP A 173 9.74 -15.36 -3.01
N ILE A 174 8.79 -15.40 -3.96
CA ILE A 174 8.91 -14.73 -5.27
C ILE A 174 9.01 -13.22 -5.07
N ASN A 175 8.13 -12.62 -4.26
CA ASN A 175 8.13 -11.18 -3.99
C ASN A 175 9.41 -10.74 -3.27
N GLN A 176 9.91 -11.56 -2.34
CA GLN A 176 11.17 -11.33 -1.66
C GLN A 176 12.32 -11.40 -2.66
N SER A 177 12.34 -12.38 -3.56
CA SER A 177 13.34 -12.48 -4.63
C SER A 177 13.29 -11.27 -5.56
N ILE A 178 12.10 -10.76 -5.91
CA ILE A 178 11.91 -9.51 -6.68
C ILE A 178 12.49 -8.31 -5.91
N GLN A 179 12.21 -8.18 -4.62
CA GLN A 179 12.73 -7.10 -3.77
C GLN A 179 14.27 -7.14 -3.68
N HIS A 180 14.86 -8.32 -3.58
CA HIS A 180 16.31 -8.53 -3.57
C HIS A 180 16.94 -8.52 -4.97
N LYS A 181 16.15 -8.24 -6.02
CA LYS A 181 16.58 -8.19 -7.43
C LYS A 181 17.11 -9.52 -7.98
N GLU A 182 16.73 -10.64 -7.36
CA GLU A 182 17.06 -12.00 -7.78
C GLU A 182 16.08 -12.50 -8.85
N TYR A 183 16.02 -11.78 -9.98
CA TYR A 183 14.95 -11.95 -10.96
C TYR A 183 14.94 -13.30 -11.68
N GLU A 184 16.11 -13.93 -11.88
CA GLU A 184 16.17 -15.26 -12.50
C GLU A 184 15.62 -16.33 -11.56
N THR A 185 15.96 -16.26 -10.28
CA THR A 185 15.42 -17.13 -9.23
C THR A 185 13.91 -16.95 -9.12
N ALA A 186 13.43 -15.70 -9.07
CA ALA A 186 12.02 -15.39 -9.01
C ALA A 186 11.26 -15.94 -10.24
N LEU A 187 11.83 -15.79 -11.45
CA LEU A 187 11.19 -16.28 -12.67
C LEU A 187 11.16 -17.81 -12.72
N TYR A 188 12.23 -18.48 -12.27
CA TYR A 188 12.26 -19.93 -12.13
C TYR A 188 11.16 -20.42 -11.18
N GLN A 189 11.05 -19.82 -10.00
CA GLN A 189 10.01 -20.13 -9.01
C GLN A 189 8.60 -19.92 -9.57
N VAL A 190 8.36 -18.82 -10.29
CA VAL A 190 7.06 -18.56 -10.94
C VAL A 190 6.72 -19.64 -11.96
N ASN A 191 7.68 -20.03 -12.82
CA ASN A 191 7.42 -21.05 -13.84
C ASN A 191 7.16 -22.43 -13.22
N GLU A 192 7.86 -22.81 -12.14
CA GLU A 192 7.55 -24.04 -11.39
C GLU A 192 6.15 -23.98 -10.75
N ALA A 193 5.81 -22.83 -10.17
CA ALA A 193 4.50 -22.60 -9.56
C ALA A 193 3.36 -22.71 -10.58
N GLU A 194 3.52 -22.17 -11.78
CA GLU A 194 2.50 -22.22 -12.84
C GLU A 194 2.12 -23.66 -13.23
N VAL A 195 3.08 -24.59 -13.19
CA VAL A 195 2.82 -26.02 -13.44
C VAL A 195 1.98 -26.63 -12.33
N ILE A 196 2.35 -26.35 -11.07
CA ILE A 196 1.71 -26.88 -9.86
C ILE A 196 0.28 -26.34 -9.70
N TYR A 197 0.07 -25.06 -10.00
CA TYR A 197 -1.20 -24.36 -9.79
C TYR A 197 -2.03 -24.17 -11.07
N SER A 198 -1.72 -24.94 -12.13
CA SER A 198 -2.37 -24.85 -13.44
C SER A 198 -3.91 -24.93 -13.41
N SER A 199 -4.49 -25.61 -12.41
CA SER A 199 -5.94 -25.75 -12.24
C SER A 199 -6.60 -24.70 -11.34
N GLN A 200 -5.84 -23.76 -10.74
CA GLN A 200 -6.35 -22.76 -9.80
C GLN A 200 -6.29 -21.35 -10.38
N THR A 201 -7.44 -20.80 -10.76
CA THR A 201 -7.54 -19.50 -11.43
C THR A 201 -6.92 -18.35 -10.63
N ASN A 202 -7.17 -18.28 -9.31
CA ASN A 202 -6.65 -17.18 -8.49
C ASN A 202 -5.12 -17.21 -8.37
N ALA A 203 -4.54 -18.39 -8.07
CA ALA A 203 -3.09 -18.54 -7.98
C ALA A 203 -2.41 -18.27 -9.33
N LYS A 204 -3.01 -18.74 -10.43
CA LYS A 204 -2.54 -18.45 -11.79
C LYS A 204 -2.53 -16.95 -12.09
N ASN A 205 -3.56 -16.22 -11.65
CA ASN A 205 -3.65 -14.77 -11.83
C ASN A 205 -2.54 -14.04 -11.05
N GLU A 206 -2.30 -14.39 -9.78
CA GLU A 206 -1.21 -13.81 -8.98
C GLU A 206 0.17 -14.11 -9.59
N LEU A 207 0.40 -15.35 -10.03
CA LEU A 207 1.65 -15.75 -10.68
C LEU A 207 1.89 -15.00 -11.98
N LEU A 208 0.85 -14.79 -12.80
CA LEU A 208 0.94 -13.97 -14.01
C LEU A 208 1.34 -12.53 -13.69
N ILE A 209 0.73 -11.91 -12.67
CA ILE A 209 1.09 -10.55 -12.24
C ILE A 209 2.54 -10.48 -11.75
N ALA A 210 2.99 -11.46 -10.98
CA ALA A 210 4.37 -11.55 -10.51
C ALA A 210 5.34 -11.70 -11.69
N LYS A 211 5.03 -12.59 -12.65
CA LYS A 211 5.80 -12.81 -13.88
C LYS A 211 5.97 -11.53 -14.69
N MET A 212 4.86 -10.83 -14.93
CA MET A 212 4.87 -9.56 -15.65
C MET A 212 5.71 -8.50 -14.92
N SER A 213 5.61 -8.44 -13.59
CA SER A 213 6.38 -7.51 -12.77
C SER A 213 7.88 -7.81 -12.81
N ILE A 214 8.27 -9.09 -12.79
CA ILE A 214 9.66 -9.53 -12.99
C ILE A 214 10.16 -9.11 -14.36
N ARG A 215 9.41 -9.42 -15.43
CA ARG A 215 9.81 -9.05 -16.80
C ARG A 215 9.92 -7.55 -16.99
N LEU A 216 9.02 -6.79 -16.38
CA LEU A 216 9.06 -5.33 -16.40
C LEU A 216 10.34 -4.83 -15.73
N ALA A 217 10.70 -5.36 -14.56
CA ALA A 217 11.92 -5.02 -13.85
C ALA A 217 13.19 -5.39 -14.65
N LYS A 218 13.18 -6.55 -15.32
CA LYS A 218 14.25 -7.00 -16.23
C LYS A 218 14.27 -6.24 -17.58
N ARG A 219 13.29 -5.39 -17.86
CA ARG A 219 13.13 -4.64 -19.13
C ARG A 219 12.92 -5.55 -20.34
N GLU A 220 12.38 -6.75 -20.12
CA GLU A 220 12.00 -7.69 -21.17
C GLU A 220 10.61 -7.32 -21.75
N PHE A 221 10.46 -6.09 -22.24
CA PHE A 221 9.14 -5.53 -22.61
C PHE A 221 8.43 -6.33 -23.70
N SER A 222 9.16 -6.85 -24.69
CA SER A 222 8.56 -7.62 -25.78
C SER A 222 7.92 -8.90 -25.27
N ARG A 223 8.64 -9.63 -24.41
CA ARG A 223 8.14 -10.87 -23.79
C ARG A 223 6.96 -10.61 -22.86
N LEU A 224 6.94 -9.47 -22.17
CA LEU A 224 5.80 -9.06 -21.35
C LEU A 224 4.56 -8.83 -22.22
N ILE A 225 4.69 -8.19 -23.39
CA ILE A 225 3.58 -8.04 -24.34
C ILE A 225 3.09 -9.40 -24.81
N ASP A 226 4.00 -10.32 -25.16
CA ASP A 226 3.63 -11.66 -25.61
C ASP A 226 2.78 -12.37 -24.54
N GLU A 227 3.20 -12.32 -23.28
CA GLU A 227 2.43 -12.85 -22.13
C GLU A 227 1.05 -12.19 -21.98
N CYS A 228 0.96 -10.87 -22.18
CA CYS A 228 -0.31 -10.16 -22.16
C CYS A 228 -1.25 -10.57 -23.31
N THR A 229 -0.70 -10.95 -24.45
CA THR A 229 -1.51 -11.37 -25.60
C THR A 229 -1.95 -12.83 -25.51
N GLU A 230 -1.13 -13.69 -24.88
CA GLU A 230 -1.43 -15.10 -24.64
C GLU A 230 -2.41 -15.31 -23.47
N ALA A 231 -2.47 -14.39 -22.52
CA ALA A 231 -3.42 -14.40 -21.41
C ALA A 231 -4.86 -14.13 -21.90
N LEU A 232 -5.54 -15.17 -22.37
CA LEU A 232 -6.85 -15.11 -23.03
C LEU A 232 -8.04 -14.74 -22.13
N ASP A 233 -7.91 -14.76 -20.80
CA ASP A 233 -9.07 -14.61 -19.89
C ASP A 233 -8.89 -13.57 -18.77
N THR A 234 -8.73 -12.30 -19.18
CA THR A 234 -8.60 -11.17 -18.26
C THR A 234 -9.89 -10.83 -17.49
N GLU A 235 -11.04 -11.40 -17.85
CA GLU A 235 -12.32 -11.12 -17.19
C GLU A 235 -12.43 -11.78 -15.81
N SER A 236 -11.59 -12.79 -15.54
CA SER A 236 -11.51 -13.48 -14.24
C SER A 236 -10.66 -12.76 -13.18
N LEU A 237 -10.00 -11.65 -13.54
CA LEU A 237 -9.12 -10.91 -12.63
C LEU A 237 -9.91 -10.13 -11.58
N SER A 238 -9.41 -10.12 -10.35
CA SER A 238 -9.86 -9.16 -9.34
C SER A 238 -9.62 -7.74 -9.84
N GLN A 239 -10.36 -6.75 -9.32
CA GLN A 239 -10.19 -5.36 -9.74
C GLN A 239 -8.74 -4.87 -9.56
N GLU A 240 -8.11 -5.22 -8.44
CA GLU A 240 -6.71 -4.89 -8.15
C GLU A 240 -5.74 -5.53 -9.15
N ASN A 241 -5.92 -6.83 -9.43
CA ASN A 241 -5.07 -7.53 -10.40
C ASN A 241 -5.30 -7.04 -11.82
N ALA A 242 -6.53 -6.68 -12.18
CA ALA A 242 -6.86 -6.10 -13.48
C ALA A 242 -6.18 -4.74 -13.69
N VAL A 243 -6.10 -3.91 -12.64
CA VAL A 243 -5.35 -2.64 -12.67
C VAL A 243 -3.86 -2.89 -12.83
N THR A 244 -3.28 -3.77 -12.00
CA THR A 244 -1.84 -4.08 -12.05
C THR A 244 -1.44 -4.70 -13.39
N TYR A 245 -2.23 -5.65 -13.90
CA TYR A 245 -2.08 -6.23 -15.23
C TYR A 245 -2.07 -5.15 -16.31
N SER A 246 -3.11 -4.31 -16.34
CA SER A 246 -3.26 -3.27 -17.35
C SER A 246 -2.15 -2.23 -17.28
N LEU A 247 -1.65 -1.94 -16.08
CA LEU A 247 -0.56 -1.00 -15.85
C LEU A 247 0.79 -1.56 -16.33
N ASN A 248 1.11 -2.80 -15.97
CA ASN A 248 2.32 -3.47 -16.45
C ASN A 248 2.31 -3.60 -17.99
N TYR A 249 1.16 -3.94 -18.57
CA TYR A 249 1.00 -3.95 -20.02
C TYR A 249 1.20 -2.57 -20.64
N TRP A 250 0.61 -1.53 -20.03
CA TRP A 250 0.79 -0.15 -20.44
C TRP A 250 2.27 0.26 -20.44
N HIS A 251 3.03 -0.07 -19.39
CA HIS A 251 4.45 0.25 -19.32
C HIS A 251 5.23 -0.42 -20.45
N ALA A 252 4.98 -1.70 -20.72
CA ALA A 252 5.66 -2.41 -21.81
C ALA A 252 5.38 -1.77 -23.17
N LEU A 253 4.11 -1.44 -23.46
CA LEU A 253 3.71 -0.74 -24.69
C LEU A 253 4.39 0.63 -24.79
N PHE A 254 4.38 1.40 -23.70
CA PHE A 254 4.98 2.74 -23.66
C PHE A 254 6.49 2.69 -23.92
N HIS A 255 7.21 1.73 -23.33
CA HIS A 255 8.67 1.60 -23.49
C HIS A 255 9.09 1.06 -24.87
N LEU A 256 8.21 0.33 -25.55
CA LEU A 256 8.41 -0.12 -26.94
C LEU A 256 7.88 0.86 -28.00
N ASP A 257 7.62 2.11 -27.61
CA ASP A 257 7.11 3.17 -28.49
C ASP A 257 5.78 2.85 -29.19
N LYS A 258 5.01 1.89 -28.67
CA LYS A 258 3.63 1.59 -29.10
C LYS A 258 2.64 2.56 -28.44
N THR A 259 2.84 3.86 -28.66
CA THR A 259 2.18 4.93 -27.91
C THR A 259 0.66 4.98 -28.09
N GLU A 260 0.15 4.64 -29.27
CA GLU A 260 -1.29 4.61 -29.52
C GLU A 260 -1.97 3.47 -28.72
N GLU A 261 -1.39 2.28 -28.75
CA GLU A 261 -1.89 1.13 -27.97
C GLU A 261 -1.83 1.43 -26.46
N ALA A 262 -0.74 2.04 -25.98
CA ALA A 262 -0.62 2.50 -24.60
C ALA A 262 -1.71 3.52 -24.25
N TYR A 263 -2.01 4.47 -25.14
CA TYR A 263 -3.08 5.45 -24.94
C TYR A 263 -4.46 4.78 -24.83
N GLN A 264 -4.73 3.78 -25.68
CA GLN A 264 -5.97 3.01 -25.63
C GLN A 264 -6.12 2.26 -24.30
N ILE A 265 -5.06 1.58 -23.82
CA ILE A 265 -5.10 0.90 -22.51
C ILE A 265 -5.36 1.88 -21.38
N LEU A 266 -4.71 3.05 -21.39
CA LEU A 266 -4.88 4.06 -20.35
C LEU A 266 -6.32 4.59 -20.28
N ARG A 267 -6.86 5.04 -21.42
CA ARG A 267 -8.19 5.68 -21.48
C ARG A 267 -9.34 4.68 -21.38
N LYS A 268 -9.22 3.51 -22.02
CA LYS A 268 -10.33 2.54 -22.10
C LYS A 268 -10.35 1.53 -20.95
N LYS A 269 -9.20 1.23 -20.34
CA LYS A 269 -9.10 0.27 -19.21
C LYS A 269 -8.74 0.96 -17.90
N LEU A 270 -7.51 1.47 -17.75
CA LEU A 270 -6.99 1.93 -16.44
C LEU A 270 -7.85 3.01 -15.78
N MET A 271 -8.19 4.08 -16.51
CA MET A 271 -9.02 5.17 -15.97
C MET A 271 -10.44 4.74 -15.59
N LYS A 272 -10.96 3.66 -16.18
CA LYS A 272 -12.27 3.10 -15.85
C LYS A 272 -12.20 2.13 -14.67
N LEU A 273 -11.13 1.33 -14.59
CA LEU A 273 -10.93 0.34 -13.53
C LEU A 273 -10.65 0.98 -12.18
N ASP A 274 -9.90 2.08 -12.16
CA ASP A 274 -9.60 2.81 -10.92
C ASP A 274 -9.62 4.33 -11.13
N PRO A 275 -10.81 4.96 -11.08
CA PRO A 275 -10.92 6.41 -11.20
C PRO A 275 -10.24 7.20 -10.07
N SER A 276 -9.97 6.56 -8.92
CA SER A 276 -9.40 7.23 -7.74
C SER A 276 -7.94 7.65 -7.96
N GLN A 277 -7.21 6.93 -8.82
CA GLN A 277 -5.80 7.17 -9.17
C GLN A 277 -5.63 8.18 -10.30
N GLN A 278 -6.62 9.06 -10.55
CA GLN A 278 -6.58 10.00 -11.67
C GLN A 278 -5.30 10.88 -11.75
N PRO A 279 -4.71 11.36 -10.64
CA PRO A 279 -3.43 12.07 -10.75
C PRO A 279 -2.33 11.22 -11.40
N LYS A 280 -2.26 9.92 -11.08
CA LYS A 280 -1.31 8.97 -11.70
C LYS A 280 -1.64 8.74 -13.17
N TRP A 281 -2.90 8.53 -13.53
CA TRP A 281 -3.27 8.30 -14.93
C TRP A 281 -3.01 9.51 -15.82
N SER A 282 -3.29 10.71 -15.32
CA SER A 282 -2.97 11.93 -16.05
C SER A 282 -1.46 12.16 -16.18
N TYR A 283 -0.66 11.68 -15.23
CA TYR A 283 0.79 11.67 -15.33
C TYR A 283 1.27 10.81 -16.50
N LEU A 284 0.75 9.58 -16.59
CA LEU A 284 1.05 8.66 -17.69
C LEU A 284 0.61 9.26 -19.04
N GLU A 285 -0.56 9.90 -19.08
CA GLU A 285 -1.06 10.57 -20.27
C GLU A 285 -0.18 11.74 -20.73
N ALA A 286 0.37 12.51 -19.78
CA ALA A 286 1.30 13.59 -20.10
C ALA A 286 2.56 13.06 -20.80
N TYR A 287 3.10 11.91 -20.36
CA TYR A 287 4.25 11.29 -21.02
C TYR A 287 3.93 10.75 -22.42
N ILE A 288 2.72 10.23 -22.65
CA ILE A 288 2.29 9.86 -24.01
C ILE A 288 2.29 11.09 -24.91
N ASN A 289 1.65 12.18 -24.46
CA ASN A 289 1.62 13.43 -25.22
C ASN A 289 3.02 14.00 -25.47
N PHE A 290 3.93 13.84 -24.50
CA PHE A 290 5.32 14.24 -24.65
C PHE A 290 6.03 13.46 -25.75
N LYS A 291 5.91 12.11 -25.77
CA LYS A 291 6.47 11.26 -26.83
C LYS A 291 5.90 11.60 -28.22
N LEU A 292 4.62 11.98 -28.29
CA LEU A 292 3.96 12.38 -29.52
C LEU A 292 4.31 13.82 -29.97
N GLY A 293 5.13 14.57 -29.21
CA GLY A 293 5.48 15.96 -29.52
C GLY A 293 4.37 16.97 -29.19
N ASN A 294 3.30 16.56 -28.51
CA ASN A 294 2.19 17.43 -28.09
C ASN A 294 2.55 18.22 -26.81
N LEU A 295 3.55 19.10 -26.92
CA LEU A 295 4.17 19.80 -25.78
C LEU A 295 3.19 20.68 -25.00
N LYS A 296 2.29 21.40 -25.69
CA LYS A 296 1.26 22.25 -25.04
C LYS A 296 0.29 21.43 -24.18
N THR A 297 -0.17 20.30 -24.71
CA THR A 297 -1.07 19.37 -24.00
C THR A 297 -0.36 18.73 -22.81
N THR A 298 0.90 18.37 -22.98
CA THR A 298 1.76 17.84 -21.92
C THR A 298 1.82 18.80 -20.73
N LEU A 299 2.15 20.09 -20.95
CA LEU A 299 2.21 21.09 -19.88
C LEU A 299 0.86 21.27 -19.19
N LYS A 300 -0.24 21.36 -19.97
CA LYS A 300 -1.59 21.48 -19.41
C LYS A 300 -1.93 20.33 -18.46
N LEU A 301 -1.64 19.09 -18.86
CA LEU A 301 -1.88 17.90 -18.03
C LEU A 301 -1.01 17.91 -16.77
N ILE A 302 0.27 18.25 -16.87
CA ILE A 302 1.18 18.30 -15.72
C ILE A 302 0.73 19.36 -14.72
N HIS A 303 0.47 20.59 -15.17
CA HIS A 303 0.09 21.69 -14.29
C HIS A 303 -1.23 21.42 -13.55
N ALA A 304 -2.20 20.79 -14.22
CA ALA A 304 -3.46 20.40 -13.60
C ALA A 304 -3.27 19.40 -12.44
N ASN A 305 -2.25 18.53 -12.51
CA ASN A 305 -2.08 17.42 -11.56
C ASN A 305 -1.00 17.63 -10.49
N GLN A 306 -0.12 18.61 -10.67
CA GLN A 306 0.99 18.89 -9.74
C GLN A 306 0.55 19.11 -8.29
N LYS A 307 -0.63 19.74 -8.07
CA LYS A 307 -1.15 19.96 -6.71
C LYS A 307 -1.46 18.63 -6.01
N SER A 308 -2.07 17.70 -6.72
CA SER A 308 -2.48 16.39 -6.21
C SER A 308 -1.30 15.45 -5.96
N MET A 309 -0.16 15.67 -6.63
CA MET A 309 1.04 14.84 -6.48
C MET A 309 1.93 15.22 -5.30
N LYS A 310 1.68 16.33 -4.60
CA LYS A 310 2.55 16.80 -3.50
C LYS A 310 2.71 15.79 -2.35
N SER A 311 1.76 14.87 -2.18
CA SER A 311 1.81 13.79 -1.19
C SER A 311 2.86 12.72 -1.54
N ILE A 312 3.28 12.62 -2.80
CA ILE A 312 4.25 11.64 -3.30
C ILE A 312 5.44 12.41 -3.92
N PRO A 313 6.48 12.75 -3.12
CA PRO A 313 7.54 13.66 -3.53
C PRO A 313 8.20 13.31 -4.87
N ASP A 314 8.46 12.04 -5.11
CA ASP A 314 9.13 11.57 -6.33
C ASP A 314 8.31 11.82 -7.60
N TYR A 315 6.99 11.56 -7.58
CA TYR A 315 6.10 11.86 -8.72
C TYR A 315 5.93 13.36 -8.90
N PHE A 316 5.85 14.12 -7.81
CA PHE A 316 5.79 15.58 -7.88
C PHE A 316 7.05 16.17 -8.52
N LEU A 317 8.23 15.75 -8.09
CA LEU A 317 9.50 16.18 -8.67
C LEU A 317 9.69 15.67 -10.09
N GLY A 318 9.31 14.42 -10.38
CA GLY A 318 9.29 13.87 -11.74
C GLY A 318 8.41 14.69 -12.68
N SER A 319 7.26 15.19 -12.21
CA SER A 319 6.41 16.10 -13.00
C SER A 319 7.08 17.44 -13.30
N LYS A 320 7.95 17.92 -12.39
CA LYS A 320 8.77 19.12 -12.61
C LYS A 320 9.93 18.88 -13.56
N MET A 321 10.53 17.69 -13.52
CA MET A 321 11.54 17.28 -14.49
C MET A 321 10.94 17.21 -15.91
N LEU A 322 9.76 16.62 -16.06
CA LEU A 322 9.06 16.58 -17.35
C LEU A 322 8.69 17.99 -17.86
N GLU A 323 8.26 18.89 -16.97
CA GLU A 323 8.03 20.31 -17.32
C GLU A 323 9.30 20.97 -17.88
N ILE A 324 10.46 20.71 -17.28
CA ILE A 324 11.76 21.21 -17.78
C ILE A 324 12.11 20.59 -19.13
N MET A 325 11.93 19.28 -19.31
CA MET A 325 12.16 18.60 -20.59
C MET A 325 11.33 19.21 -21.72
N VAL A 326 10.07 19.56 -21.45
CA VAL A 326 9.23 20.26 -22.43
C VAL A 326 9.79 21.63 -22.79
N LEU A 327 10.26 22.40 -21.82
CA LEU A 327 10.79 23.75 -22.07
C LEU A 327 12.09 23.73 -22.90
N PHE A 328 12.93 22.72 -22.69
CA PHE A 328 14.07 22.45 -23.58
C PHE A 328 13.61 22.15 -25.02
N ASP A 329 12.62 21.27 -25.20
CA ASP A 329 12.11 20.92 -26.54
C ASP A 329 11.34 22.09 -27.21
N GLN A 330 10.84 23.06 -26.43
CA GLN A 330 10.23 24.30 -26.94
C GLN A 330 11.25 25.41 -27.23
N ASN A 331 12.51 25.26 -26.80
CA ASN A 331 13.54 26.31 -26.80
C ASN A 331 13.09 27.60 -26.08
N ASP A 332 12.30 27.48 -25.01
CA ASP A 332 11.82 28.62 -24.21
C ASP A 332 12.80 28.91 -23.05
N GLN A 333 13.85 29.66 -23.37
CA GLN A 333 15.00 29.86 -22.47
C GLN A 333 14.66 30.64 -21.19
N ASP A 334 13.82 31.67 -21.30
CA ASP A 334 13.44 32.53 -20.17
C ASP A 334 12.66 31.72 -19.12
N TRP A 335 11.67 30.94 -19.57
CA TRP A 335 10.92 30.07 -18.68
C TRP A 335 11.76 28.92 -18.16
N LEU A 336 12.67 28.38 -18.98
CA LEU A 336 13.56 27.30 -18.57
C LEU A 336 14.46 27.71 -17.40
N GLU A 337 15.13 28.87 -17.48
CA GLU A 337 15.98 29.39 -16.40
C GLU A 337 15.18 29.56 -15.10
N TYR A 338 14.02 30.20 -15.20
CA TYR A 338 13.12 30.38 -14.06
C TYR A 338 12.70 29.05 -13.43
N LYS A 339 12.37 28.03 -14.23
CA LYS A 339 11.90 26.72 -13.73
C LYS A 339 13.02 25.89 -13.12
N ILE A 340 14.24 25.95 -13.67
CA ILE A 340 15.41 25.29 -13.10
C ILE A 340 15.74 25.87 -11.71
N GLU A 341 15.68 27.19 -11.54
CA GLU A 341 15.94 27.83 -10.25
C GLU A 341 14.85 27.49 -9.22
N ASN A 342 13.58 27.43 -9.63
CA ASN A 342 12.50 26.98 -8.76
C ASN A 342 12.66 25.51 -8.35
N LEU A 343 13.05 24.65 -9.28
CA LEU A 343 13.30 23.25 -8.99
C LEU A 343 14.49 23.08 -8.04
N ARG A 344 15.54 23.91 -8.15
CA ARG A 344 16.66 23.95 -7.18
C ARG A 344 16.16 24.10 -5.75
N LYS A 345 15.32 25.13 -5.53
CA LYS A 345 14.74 25.45 -4.23
C LYS A 345 13.86 24.31 -3.74
N LEU A 346 13.14 23.66 -4.65
CA LEU A 346 12.26 22.56 -4.33
C LEU A 346 13.05 21.31 -3.90
N ILE A 347 14.03 20.89 -4.69
CA ILE A 347 14.92 19.76 -4.37
C ILE A 347 15.60 19.98 -3.02
N SER A 348 16.07 21.19 -2.74
CA SER A 348 16.64 21.53 -1.43
C SER A 348 15.65 21.33 -0.27
N ARG A 349 14.36 21.60 -0.47
CA ARG A 349 13.30 21.35 0.55
C ARG A 349 13.01 19.87 0.74
N TYR A 350 13.23 19.04 -0.28
CA TYR A 350 12.97 17.60 -0.28
C TYR A 350 14.24 16.74 -0.17
N LYS A 351 15.37 17.31 0.29
CA LYS A 351 16.70 16.68 0.30
C LYS A 351 16.76 15.24 0.86
N PHE A 352 15.90 14.92 1.83
CA PHE A 352 15.85 13.59 2.47
C PHE A 352 14.67 12.71 2.03
N ARG A 353 13.81 13.22 1.14
CA ARG A 353 12.58 12.54 0.69
C ARG A 353 12.56 12.19 -0.78
N ALA A 354 13.41 12.84 -1.57
CA ALA A 354 13.47 12.62 -3.01
C ALA A 354 14.59 11.65 -3.36
N SER A 355 14.35 10.84 -4.38
CA SER A 355 15.35 9.90 -4.92
C SER A 355 16.69 10.60 -5.23
N ARG A 356 17.80 9.93 -4.93
CA ARG A 356 19.15 10.36 -5.29
C ARG A 356 19.29 10.54 -6.81
N ARG A 357 18.58 9.70 -7.58
CA ARG A 357 18.55 9.76 -9.05
C ARG A 357 17.98 11.09 -9.56
N ILE A 358 16.89 11.59 -8.97
CA ILE A 358 16.31 12.91 -9.33
C ILE A 358 17.30 14.03 -9.05
N HIS A 359 17.97 14.00 -7.89
CA HIS A 359 18.94 15.02 -7.51
C HIS A 359 20.10 15.11 -8.51
N LEU A 360 20.67 13.97 -8.89
CA LEU A 360 21.77 13.91 -9.85
C LEU A 360 21.32 14.28 -11.25
N ALA A 361 20.14 13.80 -11.70
CA ALA A 361 19.56 14.20 -12.97
C ALA A 361 19.37 15.72 -13.03
N TYR A 362 18.79 16.34 -11.99
CA TYR A 362 18.63 17.79 -11.91
C TYR A 362 19.96 18.55 -12.09
N GLN A 363 21.05 18.08 -11.49
CA GLN A 363 22.37 18.72 -11.67
C GLN A 363 22.80 18.72 -13.14
N LEU A 364 22.53 17.63 -13.88
CA LEU A 364 22.79 17.58 -15.31
C LEU A 364 21.88 18.53 -16.09
N PHE A 365 20.59 18.60 -15.80
CA PHE A 365 19.66 19.55 -16.43
C PHE A 365 20.10 21.01 -16.20
N ALA A 366 20.56 21.34 -14.99
CA ALA A 366 21.08 22.67 -14.67
C ALA A 366 22.38 23.00 -15.43
N ARG A 367 23.26 22.01 -15.65
CA ARG A 367 24.45 22.17 -16.50
C ARG A 367 24.06 22.29 -17.98
N LEU A 368 23.07 21.52 -18.43
CA LEU A 368 22.59 21.51 -19.81
C LEU A 368 21.97 22.87 -20.18
N GLN A 369 21.24 23.50 -19.26
CA GLN A 369 20.73 24.85 -19.51
C GLN A 369 21.87 25.87 -19.64
N LYS A 370 22.94 25.75 -18.84
CA LYS A 370 24.09 26.64 -18.95
C LYS A 370 24.84 26.45 -20.27
N SER A 371 24.89 25.22 -20.79
CA SER A 371 25.55 24.93 -22.07
C SER A 371 24.83 25.58 -23.26
N LEU A 372 23.53 25.87 -23.16
CA LEU A 372 22.80 26.63 -24.19
C LEU A 372 23.40 28.04 -24.42
N PHE A 373 23.96 28.65 -23.37
CA PHE A 373 24.59 29.96 -23.44
C PHE A 373 26.11 29.90 -23.60
N LYS A 374 26.74 28.80 -23.14
CA LYS A 374 28.20 28.61 -23.09
C LYS A 374 28.59 27.16 -23.43
N PRO A 375 28.45 26.74 -24.70
CA PRO A 375 28.67 25.35 -25.10
C PRO A 375 30.09 24.86 -24.84
N GLU A 376 31.09 25.75 -24.98
CA GLU A 376 32.52 25.45 -24.74
C GLU A 376 32.84 25.05 -23.29
N GLN A 377 31.95 25.36 -22.34
CA GLN A 377 32.17 25.14 -20.91
C GLN A 377 31.54 23.84 -20.38
N CYS A 378 30.86 23.06 -21.24
CA CYS A 378 30.11 21.88 -20.81
C CYS A 378 30.42 20.67 -21.71
N ASP A 379 31.44 19.91 -21.33
CA ASP A 379 31.70 18.59 -21.91
C ASP A 379 30.95 17.50 -21.14
N PHE A 380 29.82 17.04 -21.70
CA PHE A 380 29.05 15.93 -21.13
C PHE A 380 29.64 14.56 -21.43
N SER A 381 30.58 14.43 -22.37
CA SER A 381 31.11 13.12 -22.80
C SER A 381 31.87 12.38 -21.69
N ARG A 382 32.40 13.14 -20.71
CA ARG A 382 33.14 12.63 -19.55
C ARG A 382 32.50 13.01 -18.21
N ASP A 383 31.25 13.47 -18.21
CA ASP A 383 30.59 13.88 -16.97
C ASP A 383 30.35 12.66 -16.07
N PRO A 384 30.96 12.61 -14.86
CA PRO A 384 30.84 11.46 -13.97
C PRO A 384 29.39 11.22 -13.54
N ILE A 385 28.56 12.27 -13.43
CA ILE A 385 27.16 12.12 -13.03
C ILE A 385 26.36 11.45 -14.16
N LEU A 386 26.61 11.83 -15.41
CA LEU A 386 25.94 11.21 -16.55
C LEU A 386 26.35 9.73 -16.66
N LEU A 387 27.64 9.43 -16.50
CA LEU A 387 28.14 8.06 -16.49
C LEU A 387 27.54 7.22 -15.35
N ASP A 388 27.45 7.78 -14.14
CA ASP A 388 26.85 7.11 -12.98
C ASP A 388 25.37 6.77 -13.21
N LEU A 389 24.60 7.67 -13.83
CA LEU A 389 23.19 7.47 -14.18
C LEU A 389 22.99 6.48 -15.33
N LEU A 390 23.88 6.48 -16.33
CA LEU A 390 23.87 5.54 -17.46
C LEU A 390 24.18 4.12 -16.99
N GLN A 391 25.22 3.98 -16.16
CA GLN A 391 25.68 2.71 -15.60
C GLN A 391 24.82 2.22 -14.44
N GLU A 392 23.87 3.02 -13.97
CA GLU A 392 22.96 2.67 -12.89
C GLU A 392 23.69 2.18 -11.64
N LYS A 393 24.72 2.95 -11.23
CA LYS A 393 25.44 2.65 -9.99
C LYS A 393 24.49 2.56 -8.81
N GLU A 394 24.91 1.85 -7.76
CA GLU A 394 24.11 1.57 -6.57
C GLU A 394 23.35 2.81 -6.04
N GLY A 395 22.02 2.68 -5.92
CA GLY A 395 21.12 3.75 -5.50
C GLY A 395 20.70 4.72 -6.61
N LEU A 396 21.09 4.48 -7.87
CA LEU A 396 20.73 5.24 -9.07
C LEU A 396 20.05 4.38 -10.14
N GLU A 397 19.57 3.20 -9.77
CA GLU A 397 18.91 2.27 -10.66
C GLU A 397 17.66 2.89 -11.26
N TRP A 398 17.47 2.67 -12.56
CA TRP A 398 16.28 3.12 -13.25
C TRP A 398 15.19 2.05 -13.19
N ASN A 399 14.01 2.42 -12.71
CA ASN A 399 12.84 1.55 -12.68
C ASN A 399 11.78 2.03 -13.70
N PRO A 400 11.39 1.18 -14.68
CA PRO A 400 10.42 1.53 -15.72
C PRO A 400 8.98 1.78 -15.22
N ASN A 401 8.64 1.37 -13.99
CA ASN A 401 7.36 1.62 -13.31
C ASN A 401 7.46 2.73 -12.24
N SER A 402 8.42 3.64 -12.37
CA SER A 402 8.63 4.72 -11.41
C SER A 402 8.17 6.08 -11.94
N PHE A 403 8.48 7.13 -11.19
CA PHE A 403 8.27 8.53 -11.59
C PHE A 403 9.05 8.89 -12.88
N GLU A 404 10.13 8.18 -13.22
CA GLU A 404 10.95 8.44 -14.39
C GLU A 404 10.56 7.50 -15.54
N LEU A 405 9.50 7.82 -16.28
CA LEU A 405 9.06 6.99 -17.40
C LEU A 405 9.96 7.11 -18.62
N ILE A 406 10.61 8.27 -18.81
CA ILE A 406 11.66 8.44 -19.80
C ILE A 406 12.95 8.67 -19.03
N ARG A 407 13.95 7.84 -19.28
CA ARG A 407 15.27 7.97 -18.69
C ARG A 407 15.85 9.36 -18.94
N TYR A 408 16.14 10.08 -17.87
CA TYR A 408 16.70 11.42 -17.92
C TYR A 408 18.06 11.42 -18.62
N ASP A 409 18.92 10.45 -18.31
CA ASP A 409 20.23 10.28 -18.94
C ASP A 409 20.11 10.05 -20.46
N SER A 410 19.22 9.15 -20.89
CA SER A 410 19.01 8.86 -22.31
C SER A 410 18.40 10.04 -23.07
N TRP A 411 17.48 10.78 -22.43
CA TRP A 411 16.90 11.99 -23.01
C TRP A 411 17.94 13.11 -23.15
N ILE A 412 18.77 13.36 -22.14
CA ILE A 412 19.84 14.37 -22.19
C ILE A 412 20.80 14.08 -23.36
N ILE A 413 21.24 12.82 -23.51
CA ILE A 413 22.12 12.42 -24.63
C ILE A 413 21.44 12.67 -25.97
N SER A 414 20.15 12.33 -26.07
CA SER A 414 19.38 12.54 -27.30
C SER A 414 19.24 14.03 -27.63
N ASN A 415 19.00 14.87 -26.62
CA ASN A 415 18.91 16.32 -26.78
C ASN A 415 20.24 16.93 -27.21
N LEU A 416 21.37 16.52 -26.61
CA LEU A 416 22.71 16.95 -27.01
C LEU A 416 23.01 16.62 -28.47
N LYS A 417 22.61 15.43 -28.94
CA LYS A 417 22.76 15.05 -30.36
C LYS A 417 21.97 15.97 -31.29
N ARG A 418 20.74 16.36 -30.92
CA ARG A 418 19.89 17.28 -31.69
C ARG A 418 20.46 18.71 -31.76
N GLN A 419 21.25 19.13 -30.79
CA GLN A 419 21.87 20.46 -30.78
C GLN A 419 23.14 20.53 -31.66
N ILE A 420 23.77 19.39 -31.94
CA ILE A 420 24.99 19.28 -32.76
C ILE A 420 24.63 19.06 -34.25
N SER A 421 23.51 18.40 -34.53
CA SER A 421 22.94 18.21 -35.86
C SER A 421 22.20 19.45 -36.35
#